data_AF-A0A2G6LMC7-F1
#
_entry.id   AF-A0A2G6LMC7-F1
#
_cell.length_a   1.000
_cell.length_b   1.000
_cell.length_c   1.000
_cell.angle_alpha   90.00
_cell.angle_beta   90.00
_cell.angle_gamma   90.00
#
_symmetry.space_group_name_H-M   'P 1'
#
loop_
_entity.id
_entity.type
_entity.pdbx_description
1 polymer ?
#
loop_
_entity_poly.entity_id
_entity_poly.type
_entity_poly.pdbx_seq_one_letter_code
_entity_poly.pdbx_strand_id
1 'polypeptide(L)'
;PGKKGLRLNNTYWTFSGNHFFGTSTSHKGYYKFMPNGRFEISSFTMRGGDMGGTGPYTGTVSKSDKKGSEGTTVVSGDNVGGGVSSKRNDGSKNTGTYYIDGYTIEFHHDNGWVHRELFHFPEEHGKTYIHINDEVYWIKSKD
;
A
#
# COMPACT_ATOMS: atom_id res chain seq x y z
N PRO A 1 -6.13 -12.19 19.48
CA PRO A 1 -4.81 -12.39 18.84
C PRO A 1 -4.93 -13.44 17.73
N GLY A 2 -4.03 -13.44 16.74
CA GLY A 2 -3.94 -14.51 15.75
C GLY A 2 -3.36 -15.79 16.34
N LYS A 3 -3.86 -16.96 15.95
CA LYS A 3 -3.26 -18.24 16.34
C LYS A 3 -2.01 -18.51 15.52
N LYS A 4 -1.01 -19.17 16.12
CA LYS A 4 0.17 -19.65 15.38
C LYS A 4 -0.27 -20.51 14.20
N GLY A 5 0.24 -20.19 13.00
CA GLY A 5 -0.12 -20.89 11.77
C GLY A 5 -1.45 -20.47 11.14
N LEU A 6 -2.11 -19.42 11.67
CA LEU A 6 -3.27 -18.80 11.03
C LEU A 6 -2.93 -18.39 9.59
N ARG A 7 -3.80 -18.75 8.65
CA ARG A 7 -3.73 -18.32 7.26
C ARG A 7 -4.89 -17.40 6.94
N LEU A 8 -4.56 -16.19 6.53
CA LEU A 8 -5.48 -15.23 5.94
C LEU A 8 -5.67 -15.58 4.45
N ASN A 9 -6.88 -15.41 3.95
CA ASN A 9 -7.23 -15.67 2.56
C ASN A 9 -8.16 -14.58 2.03
N ASN A 10 -7.66 -13.34 2.04
CA ASN A 10 -8.41 -12.18 1.61
C ASN A 10 -7.46 -11.09 1.10
N THR A 11 -8.02 -10.16 0.34
CA THR A 11 -7.37 -8.88 0.06
C THR A 11 -7.85 -7.88 1.09
N TYR A 12 -6.92 -7.28 1.81
CA TYR A 12 -7.17 -6.22 2.76
C TYR A 12 -6.67 -4.90 2.18
N TRP A 13 -7.45 -3.83 2.33
CA TRP A 13 -7.13 -2.53 1.78
C TRP A 13 -7.23 -1.45 2.86
N THR A 14 -6.39 -0.44 2.73
CA THR A 14 -6.43 0.76 3.55
C THR A 14 -6.38 2.00 2.66
N PHE A 15 -6.88 3.10 3.18
CA PHE A 15 -6.83 4.40 2.54
C PHE A 15 -6.44 5.44 3.60
N SER A 16 -5.36 6.17 3.33
CA SER A 16 -4.92 7.28 4.16
C SER A 16 -4.69 8.51 3.27
N GLY A 17 -5.21 9.66 3.69
CA GLY A 17 -5.08 10.92 2.96
C GLY A 17 -4.96 12.09 3.93
N ASN A 18 -3.87 12.84 3.82
CA ASN A 18 -3.71 14.08 4.59
C ASN A 18 -4.33 15.24 3.81
N HIS A 19 -5.37 15.86 4.38
CA HIS A 19 -5.94 17.13 3.91
C HIS A 19 -5.28 18.37 4.57
N PHE A 20 -4.31 18.19 5.46
CA PHE A 20 -3.93 19.24 6.43
C PHE A 20 -2.83 20.21 6.00
N PHE A 21 -2.06 19.97 4.93
CA PHE A 21 -1.03 20.92 4.47
C PHE A 21 -0.88 20.92 2.93
N GLY A 22 -1.63 21.79 2.26
CA GLY A 22 -1.30 22.40 0.94
C GLY A 22 -1.10 21.52 -0.30
N THR A 23 -1.14 20.19 -0.20
CA THR A 23 -1.05 19.27 -1.34
C THR A 23 -1.88 18.02 -1.06
N SER A 24 -2.92 17.79 -1.86
CA SER A 24 -3.77 16.59 -1.75
C SER A 24 -2.95 15.35 -2.07
N THR A 25 -2.50 14.64 -1.04
CA THR A 25 -1.80 13.36 -1.18
C THR A 25 -2.72 12.25 -0.70
N SER A 26 -3.11 11.36 -1.61
CA SER A 26 -3.93 10.18 -1.31
C SER A 26 -3.09 8.92 -1.46
N HIS A 27 -3.11 8.09 -0.43
CA HIS A 27 -2.41 6.81 -0.37
C HIS A 27 -3.42 5.68 -0.26
N LYS A 28 -3.26 4.67 -1.11
CA LYS A 28 -4.03 3.44 -1.04
C LYS A 28 -3.07 2.26 -0.98
N GLY A 29 -3.16 1.50 0.11
CA GLY A 29 -2.36 0.30 0.35
C GLY A 29 -3.21 -0.96 0.30
N TYR A 30 -2.66 -2.06 -0.20
CA TYR A 30 -3.29 -3.37 -0.23
C TYR A 30 -2.32 -4.45 0.26
N TYR A 31 -2.82 -5.32 1.10
CA TYR A 31 -2.24 -6.63 1.39
C TYR A 31 -3.15 -7.72 0.87
N LYS A 32 -2.65 -8.53 -0.07
CA LYS A 32 -3.32 -9.76 -0.47
C LYS A 32 -2.65 -10.93 0.22
N PHE A 33 -3.34 -11.53 1.18
CA PHE A 33 -2.89 -12.75 1.84
C PHE A 33 -3.50 -13.98 1.18
N MET A 34 -2.67 -14.98 0.96
CA MET A 34 -3.03 -16.23 0.33
C MET A 34 -3.07 -17.38 1.35
N PRO A 35 -3.90 -18.41 1.12
CA PRO A 35 -4.07 -19.54 2.04
C PRO A 35 -2.79 -20.39 2.16
N ASN A 36 -1.90 -20.33 1.18
CA ASN A 36 -0.59 -20.98 1.20
C ASN A 36 0.46 -20.24 2.07
N GLY A 37 0.08 -19.13 2.73
CA GLY A 37 0.99 -18.35 3.55
C GLY A 37 1.84 -17.34 2.79
N ARG A 38 1.53 -17.07 1.52
CA ARG A 38 2.16 -15.99 0.77
C ARG A 38 1.40 -14.67 0.90
N PHE A 39 2.10 -13.57 0.71
CA PHE A 39 1.49 -12.24 0.60
C PHE A 39 1.93 -11.52 -0.69
N GLU A 40 1.10 -10.59 -1.14
CA GLU A 40 1.43 -9.58 -2.15
C GLU A 40 1.03 -8.20 -1.60
N ILE A 41 1.95 -7.24 -1.66
CA ILE A 41 1.75 -5.83 -1.33
C ILE A 41 1.47 -5.09 -2.62
N SER A 42 0.53 -4.17 -2.59
CA SER A 42 0.39 -3.18 -3.66
C SER A 42 0.10 -1.83 -3.06
N SER A 43 0.76 -0.80 -3.55
CA SER A 43 0.54 0.57 -3.11
C SER A 43 0.34 1.49 -4.30
N PHE A 44 -0.49 2.49 -4.09
CA PHE A 44 -0.79 3.53 -5.05
C PHE A 44 -0.80 4.88 -4.32
N THR A 45 -0.04 5.83 -4.84
CA THR A 45 0.09 7.17 -4.27
C THR A 45 -0.15 8.19 -5.37
N MET A 46 -1.04 9.15 -5.10
CA MET A 46 -1.24 10.32 -5.93
C MET A 46 -0.91 11.56 -5.14
N ARG A 47 -0.14 12.46 -5.72
CA ARG A 47 0.18 13.78 -5.18
C ARG A 47 -0.15 14.85 -6.22
N GLY A 48 -1.05 15.76 -5.89
CA GLY A 48 -1.35 16.96 -6.68
C GLY A 48 -0.65 18.20 -6.13
N GLY A 49 -0.16 19.06 -7.02
CA GLY A 49 0.37 20.40 -6.69
C GLY A 49 -0.76 21.42 -6.49
N ASP A 50 -0.45 22.47 -5.73
CA ASP A 50 -1.38 23.55 -5.38
C ASP A 50 -1.82 24.34 -6.63
N MET A 51 -3.12 24.64 -6.78
CA MET A 51 -3.69 25.46 -7.88
C MET A 51 -3.67 26.97 -7.54
N GLY A 52 -2.88 27.37 -6.54
CA GLY A 52 -2.92 28.71 -5.94
C GLY A 52 -2.05 29.81 -6.56
N GLY A 53 -1.53 29.66 -7.80
CA GLY A 53 -0.71 30.72 -8.42
C GLY A 53 -0.40 30.51 -9.90
N THR A 54 0.09 31.56 -10.55
CA THR A 54 0.51 31.69 -11.98
C THR A 54 1.68 30.80 -12.40
N GLY A 55 1.89 29.65 -11.73
CA GLY A 55 3.00 28.73 -11.95
C GLY A 55 2.55 27.37 -12.52
N PRO A 56 3.50 26.54 -13.00
CA PRO A 56 3.21 25.23 -13.55
C PRO A 56 2.68 24.26 -12.49
N TYR A 57 1.53 23.65 -12.76
CA TYR A 57 0.95 22.56 -11.98
C TYR A 57 1.81 21.30 -12.10
N THR A 58 2.10 20.63 -11.00
CA THR A 58 2.81 19.34 -10.98
C THR A 58 1.95 18.27 -10.33
N GLY A 59 1.64 17.20 -11.06
CA GLY A 59 0.98 16.00 -10.56
C GLY A 59 1.92 14.81 -10.61
N THR A 60 2.00 14.02 -9.54
CA THR A 60 2.77 12.76 -9.52
C THR A 60 1.87 11.61 -9.12
N VAL A 61 1.92 10.53 -9.91
CA VAL A 61 1.26 9.26 -9.62
C VAL A 61 2.33 8.19 -9.52
N SER A 62 2.32 7.40 -8.46
CA SER A 62 3.23 6.27 -8.26
C SER A 62 2.43 5.03 -7.91
N LYS A 63 2.80 3.89 -8.50
CA LYS A 63 2.25 2.58 -8.14
C LYS A 63 3.38 1.58 -7.95
N SER A 64 3.19 0.64 -7.03
CA SER A 64 4.16 -0.41 -6.75
C SER A 64 3.40 -1.71 -6.50
N ASP A 65 3.80 -2.77 -7.19
CA ASP A 65 3.21 -4.11 -7.08
C ASP A 65 4.28 -5.20 -7.24
N LYS A 66 3.86 -6.46 -7.35
CA LYS A 66 4.76 -7.61 -7.53
C LYS A 66 5.64 -7.60 -8.77
N LYS A 67 5.30 -6.79 -9.79
CA LYS A 67 6.10 -6.59 -11.00
C LYS A 67 7.11 -5.45 -10.83
N GLY A 68 6.99 -4.67 -9.77
CA GLY A 68 7.86 -3.56 -9.43
C GLY A 68 7.11 -2.23 -9.34
N SER A 69 7.89 -1.15 -9.33
CA SER A 69 7.40 0.20 -9.10
C SER A 69 7.43 1.00 -10.40
N GLU A 70 6.41 1.82 -10.63
CA GLU A 70 6.43 2.84 -11.68
C GLU A 70 5.88 4.17 -11.14
N GLY A 71 6.35 5.26 -11.73
CA GLY A 71 5.89 6.60 -11.38
C GLY A 71 5.85 7.49 -12.61
N THR A 72 4.81 8.29 -12.70
CA THR A 72 4.61 9.29 -13.75
C THR A 72 4.43 10.65 -13.09
N THR A 73 5.24 11.61 -13.50
CA THR A 73 5.12 13.01 -13.11
C THR A 73 4.73 13.83 -14.34
N VAL A 74 3.68 14.63 -14.21
CA VAL A 74 3.18 15.53 -15.25
C VAL A 74 3.32 16.95 -14.74
N VAL A 75 3.93 17.82 -15.55
CA VAL A 75 4.04 19.25 -15.29
C VAL A 75 3.28 19.99 -16.40
N SER A 76 2.31 20.83 -16.02
CA SER A 76 1.50 21.62 -16.94
C SER A 76 1.55 23.10 -16.55
N GLY A 77 2.09 23.95 -17.42
CA GLY A 77 2.05 25.41 -17.31
C GLY A 77 1.81 26.07 -18.66
N ASP A 78 1.61 27.39 -18.67
CA ASP A 78 1.06 28.16 -19.81
C ASP A 78 1.78 28.01 -21.16
N ASN A 79 2.97 27.41 -21.24
CA ASN A 79 3.67 27.24 -22.53
C ASN A 79 4.44 25.93 -22.76
N VAL A 80 4.53 25.01 -21.79
CA VAL A 80 5.18 23.69 -22.00
C VAL A 80 4.56 22.64 -21.07
N GLY A 81 4.00 21.59 -21.66
CA GLY A 81 3.60 20.37 -20.95
C GLY A 81 4.68 19.30 -21.09
N GLY A 82 5.25 18.86 -19.97
CA GLY A 82 6.31 17.84 -19.93
C GLY A 82 5.94 16.71 -18.98
N GLY A 83 6.16 15.46 -19.41
CA GLY A 83 5.91 14.28 -18.59
C GLY A 83 7.16 13.41 -18.49
N VAL A 84 7.49 12.97 -17.27
CA VAL A 84 8.55 11.98 -17.02
C VAL A 84 7.92 10.73 -16.43
N SER A 85 8.19 9.58 -17.03
CA SER A 85 7.83 8.28 -16.48
C SER A 85 9.08 7.49 -16.11
N SER A 86 8.98 6.72 -15.03
CA SER A 86 10.04 5.84 -14.55
C SER A 86 9.46 4.48 -14.18
N LYS A 87 10.23 3.42 -14.40
CA LYS A 87 9.88 2.05 -14.04
C LYS A 87 11.08 1.33 -13.43
N ARG A 88 10.84 0.58 -12.37
CA ARG A 88 11.82 -0.24 -11.65
C ARG A 88 11.28 -1.65 -11.51
N ASN A 89 12.12 -2.66 -11.72
CA ASN A 89 11.76 -4.06 -11.57
C ASN A 89 12.11 -4.56 -10.15
N ASP A 90 11.56 -3.90 -9.13
CA ASP A 90 11.85 -4.17 -7.71
C ASP A 90 10.71 -4.90 -6.99
N GLY A 91 9.88 -5.62 -7.76
CA GLY A 91 8.65 -6.25 -7.27
C GLY A 91 8.85 -7.35 -6.23
N SER A 92 10.05 -7.92 -6.13
CA SER A 92 10.41 -8.93 -5.12
C SER A 92 10.35 -8.40 -3.68
N LYS A 93 10.40 -7.07 -3.50
CA LYS A 93 10.16 -6.44 -2.19
C LYS A 93 8.68 -6.42 -1.81
N ASN A 94 7.77 -6.67 -2.75
CA ASN A 94 6.32 -6.59 -2.53
C ASN A 94 5.68 -7.97 -2.43
N THR A 95 6.45 -9.05 -2.45
CA THR A 95 5.94 -10.42 -2.35
C THR A 95 6.78 -11.22 -1.38
N GLY A 96 6.18 -12.25 -0.79
CA GLY A 96 6.88 -13.09 0.15
C GLY A 96 5.99 -14.08 0.88
N THR A 97 6.47 -14.56 2.01
CA THR A 97 5.74 -15.42 2.95
C THR A 97 5.49 -14.68 4.26
N TYR A 98 4.38 -14.99 4.94
CA TYR A 98 4.06 -14.41 6.22
C TYR A 98 3.78 -15.47 7.28
N TYR A 99 4.02 -15.09 8.53
CA TYR A 99 3.81 -15.92 9.71
C TYR A 99 3.11 -15.08 10.78
N ILE A 100 1.98 -15.57 11.27
CA ILE A 100 1.26 -14.94 12.39
C ILE A 100 1.54 -15.74 13.65
N ASP A 101 1.95 -15.05 14.70
CA ASP A 101 2.14 -15.59 16.04
C ASP A 101 1.61 -14.59 17.09
N GLY A 102 0.44 -14.90 17.65
CA GLY A 102 -0.20 -14.08 18.68
C GLY A 102 -0.56 -12.68 18.17
N TYR A 103 0.11 -11.68 18.74
CA TYR A 103 -0.07 -10.26 18.39
C TYR A 103 0.95 -9.75 17.38
N THR A 104 1.62 -10.66 16.67
CA THR A 104 2.64 -10.29 15.69
C THR A 104 2.41 -10.97 14.36
N ILE A 105 2.78 -10.27 13.29
CA ILE A 105 2.91 -10.81 11.95
C ILE A 105 4.34 -10.55 11.47
N GLU A 106 4.98 -11.57 10.95
CA GLU A 106 6.33 -11.50 10.38
C GLU A 106 6.25 -11.72 8.87
N PHE A 107 6.88 -10.85 8.11
CA PHE A 107 6.93 -10.87 6.65
C PHE A 107 8.33 -11.19 6.18
N HIS A 108 8.45 -12.22 5.36
CA HIS A 108 9.69 -12.68 4.73
C HIS A 108 9.57 -12.43 3.24
N HIS A 109 10.20 -11.36 2.77
CA HIS A 109 10.12 -10.92 1.40
C HIS A 109 10.98 -11.80 0.49
N ASP A 110 10.59 -11.92 -0.78
CA ASP A 110 11.35 -12.70 -1.77
C ASP A 110 12.73 -12.09 -2.05
N ASN A 111 12.95 -10.82 -1.70
CA ASN A 111 14.27 -10.15 -1.75
C ASN A 111 15.16 -10.43 -0.52
N GLY A 112 14.71 -11.25 0.43
CA GLY A 112 15.43 -11.61 1.65
C GLY A 112 15.24 -10.63 2.83
N TRP A 113 14.51 -9.53 2.64
CA TRP A 113 14.16 -8.65 3.76
C TRP A 113 13.14 -9.33 4.68
N VAL A 114 13.33 -9.19 5.98
CA VAL A 114 12.40 -9.69 6.99
C VAL A 114 12.03 -8.55 7.92
N HIS A 115 10.75 -8.40 8.19
CA HIS A 115 10.27 -7.46 9.21
C HIS A 115 9.09 -8.02 9.98
N ARG A 116 8.87 -7.50 11.18
CA ARG A 116 7.83 -7.93 12.10
C ARG A 116 7.02 -6.74 12.58
N GLU A 117 5.71 -6.88 12.52
CA GLU A 117 4.76 -5.83 12.87
C GLU A 117 3.77 -6.32 13.91
N LEU A 118 3.19 -5.38 14.66
CA LEU A 118 2.06 -5.67 15.52
C LEU A 118 0.87 -6.08 14.67
N PHE A 119 0.20 -7.15 15.08
CA PHE A 119 -0.96 -7.69 14.40
C PHE A 119 -2.09 -7.85 15.39
N HIS A 120 -3.25 -7.32 15.05
CA HIS A 120 -4.46 -7.54 15.80
C HIS A 120 -5.60 -7.95 14.88
N PHE A 121 -6.36 -8.93 15.35
CA PHE A 121 -7.52 -9.47 14.68
C PHE A 121 -8.72 -9.25 15.60
N PRO A 122 -9.54 -8.22 15.37
CA PRO A 122 -10.67 -7.91 16.24
C PRO A 122 -11.78 -8.94 16.03
N GLU A 123 -12.13 -9.64 17.11
CA GLU A 123 -13.23 -10.63 17.10
C GLU A 123 -14.60 -9.96 16.97
N GLU A 124 -14.77 -8.72 17.46
CA GLU A 124 -16.06 -8.03 17.58
C GLU A 124 -16.74 -7.69 16.25
N HIS A 125 -15.99 -7.59 15.15
CA HIS A 125 -16.52 -7.18 13.84
C HIS A 125 -16.53 -8.31 12.80
N GLY A 126 -16.66 -9.56 13.24
CA GLY A 126 -16.87 -10.69 12.33
C GLY A 126 -15.74 -10.87 11.31
N LYS A 127 -14.50 -10.49 11.68
CA LYS A 127 -13.30 -10.66 10.85
C LYS A 127 -13.24 -9.77 9.60
N THR A 128 -14.01 -8.69 9.55
CA THR A 128 -14.13 -7.80 8.38
C THR A 128 -12.91 -6.88 8.17
N TYR A 129 -12.02 -6.76 9.15
CA TYR A 129 -10.78 -5.99 9.05
C TYR A 129 -9.69 -6.56 9.96
N ILE A 130 -8.46 -6.11 9.75
CA ILE A 130 -7.27 -6.42 10.55
C ILE A 130 -6.54 -5.13 10.89
N HIS A 131 -5.80 -5.14 12.00
CA HIS A 131 -4.82 -4.10 12.28
C HIS A 131 -3.43 -4.63 12.06
N ILE A 132 -2.63 -3.85 11.34
CA ILE A 132 -1.21 -4.08 11.19
C ILE A 132 -0.52 -2.79 11.59
N ASN A 133 0.31 -2.84 12.64
CA ASN A 133 0.84 -1.68 13.32
C ASN A 133 -0.29 -0.70 13.73
N ASP A 134 -0.18 0.58 13.38
CA ASP A 134 -1.17 1.62 13.67
C ASP A 134 -2.24 1.77 12.56
N GLU A 135 -2.23 0.89 11.55
CA GLU A 135 -3.11 0.99 10.40
C GLU A 135 -4.22 -0.08 10.41
N VAL A 136 -5.42 0.35 10.02
CA VAL A 136 -6.59 -0.51 9.85
C VAL A 136 -6.72 -0.89 8.38
N TYR A 137 -6.85 -2.19 8.12
CA TYR A 137 -7.07 -2.73 6.78
C TYR A 137 -8.37 -3.52 6.71
N TRP A 138 -9.27 -3.10 5.85
CA TRP A 138 -10.60 -3.69 5.65
C TRP A 138 -10.54 -4.79 4.59
N ILE A 139 -11.33 -5.85 4.72
CA ILE A 139 -11.52 -6.79 3.61
C ILE A 139 -12.07 -6.01 2.42
N LYS A 140 -11.41 -6.13 1.28
CA LYS A 140 -11.91 -5.62 0.01
C LYS A 140 -13.11 -6.49 -0.36
N SER A 141 -14.32 -5.96 -0.20
CA SER A 141 -15.54 -6.61 -0.69
C SER A 141 -15.32 -7.04 -2.14
N LYS A 142 -15.69 -8.28 -2.45
CA LYS A 142 -15.89 -8.68 -3.85
C LYS A 142 -17.21 -8.03 -4.26
N ASP A 143 -17.13 -6.94 -5.01
CA ASP A 143 -18.26 -6.51 -5.84
C ASP A 143 -18.60 -7.62 -6.84
#